data_AF-A0AB74ATA2-F1
#
_entry.id   AF-A0AB74ATA2-F1
#
_cell.length_a   1.000
_cell.length_b   1.000
_cell.length_c   1.000
_cell.angle_alpha   90.00
_cell.angle_beta   90.00
_cell.angle_gamma   90.00
#
_symmetry.space_group_name_H-M   'P 1'
#
loop_
_entity.id
_entity.type
_entity.pdbx_description
1 polymer ?
#
loop_
_entity_poly.entity_id
_entity_poly.type
_entity_poly.pdbx_seq_one_letter_code
_entity_poly.pdbx_strand_id
1 'polypeptide(L)'
;MLRQMRPAEEPISEALTHRLETTLGRGRPTALPVRLSEPRGQVPVEEVYCEVCNQLVALVVFADEANDLGQLEDCARMMYMHYAWHNVPTWLIGPQYCGGPIPQRRANVLQVWPQHGPLESLRPEEFNPRIEALATQHCK
;
A
#
# COMPACT_ATOMS: atom_id res chain seq x y z
N MET A 1 -37.37 25.71 -27.48
CA MET A 1 -36.33 24.92 -28.18
C MET A 1 -35.68 23.99 -27.16
N LEU A 2 -36.00 22.69 -27.20
CA LEU A 2 -35.39 21.68 -26.33
C LEU A 2 -34.09 21.20 -26.97
N ARG A 3 -33.00 21.33 -26.22
CA ARG A 3 -31.65 20.88 -26.58
C ARG A 3 -31.65 19.34 -26.61
N GLN A 4 -31.51 18.74 -27.78
CA GLN A 4 -31.39 17.29 -27.91
C GLN A 4 -30.12 16.83 -27.19
N MET A 5 -30.27 16.07 -26.10
CA MET A 5 -29.19 15.28 -25.52
C MET A 5 -28.86 14.16 -26.51
N ARG A 6 -27.59 14.09 -26.94
CA ARG A 6 -27.10 12.97 -27.75
C ARG A 6 -27.32 11.67 -26.97
N PRO A 7 -27.79 10.59 -27.62
CA PRO A 7 -27.96 9.30 -26.97
C PRO A 7 -26.60 8.87 -26.42
N ALA A 8 -26.60 8.36 -25.20
CA ALA A 8 -25.41 7.84 -24.54
C ALA A 8 -24.75 6.82 -25.48
N GLU A 9 -23.48 7.05 -25.80
CA GLU A 9 -22.60 6.01 -26.32
C GLU A 9 -22.76 4.80 -25.39
N GLU A 10 -22.90 3.62 -26.00
CA GLU A 10 -22.99 2.33 -25.31
C GLU A 10 -22.00 2.29 -24.14
N PRO A 11 -22.40 1.84 -22.93
CA PRO A 11 -21.51 1.81 -21.79
C PRO A 11 -20.18 1.19 -22.17
N ILE A 12 -19.07 1.79 -21.75
CA ILE A 12 -17.71 1.31 -22.09
C ILE A 12 -17.58 -0.20 -21.83
N SER A 13 -18.25 -0.73 -20.80
CA SER A 13 -18.33 -2.16 -20.50
C SER A 13 -18.95 -3.01 -21.61
N GLU A 14 -20.04 -2.54 -22.23
CA GLU A 14 -20.80 -3.29 -23.23
C GLU A 14 -20.07 -3.28 -24.58
N ALA A 15 -19.50 -2.13 -24.97
CA ALA A 15 -18.61 -2.02 -26.13
C ALA A 15 -17.33 -2.87 -25.98
N LEU A 16 -16.76 -2.97 -24.77
CA LEU A 16 -15.61 -3.85 -24.49
C LEU A 16 -16.00 -5.32 -24.56
N THR A 17 -17.14 -5.72 -23.98
CA THR A 17 -17.67 -7.09 -24.07
C THR A 17 -17.88 -7.49 -25.52
N HIS A 18 -18.57 -6.65 -26.31
CA HIS A 18 -18.83 -6.93 -27.72
C HIS A 18 -17.52 -7.08 -28.51
N ARG A 19 -16.51 -6.25 -28.23
CA ARG A 19 -15.17 -6.37 -28.85
C ARG A 19 -14.45 -7.65 -28.46
N LEU A 20 -14.53 -8.08 -27.21
CA LEU A 20 -13.93 -9.33 -26.75
C LEU A 20 -14.60 -10.54 -27.43
N GLU A 21 -15.94 -10.54 -27.46
CA GLU A 21 -16.73 -11.62 -28.09
C GLU A 21 -16.48 -11.73 -29.59
N THR A 22 -16.41 -10.59 -30.30
CA THR A 22 -16.15 -10.55 -31.74
C THR A 22 -14.71 -10.91 -32.11
N THR A 23 -13.73 -10.57 -31.27
CA THR A 23 -12.31 -10.84 -31.55
C THR A 23 -11.90 -12.28 -31.19
N LEU A 24 -12.50 -12.87 -30.15
CA LEU A 24 -12.04 -14.16 -29.61
C LEU A 24 -12.82 -15.37 -30.14
N GLY A 25 -14.00 -15.18 -30.75
CA GLY A 25 -14.90 -16.29 -31.05
C GLY A 25 -15.22 -17.10 -29.78
N ARG A 26 -15.95 -18.21 -29.87
CA ARG A 26 -16.09 -19.18 -28.75
C ARG A 26 -14.78 -19.96 -28.52
N GLY A 27 -13.67 -19.26 -28.31
CA GLY A 27 -12.42 -19.82 -27.85
C GLY A 27 -12.49 -20.02 -26.35
N ARG A 28 -12.23 -21.26 -25.89
CA ARG A 28 -12.02 -21.60 -24.47
C ARG A 28 -11.12 -20.54 -23.83
N PRO A 29 -11.46 -19.96 -22.67
CA PRO A 29 -10.60 -18.98 -22.02
C PRO A 29 -9.22 -19.60 -21.79
N THR A 30 -8.23 -19.18 -22.59
CA THR A 30 -6.85 -19.43 -22.24
C THR A 30 -6.60 -18.55 -21.04
N ALA A 31 -6.63 -19.14 -19.86
CA ALA A 31 -6.30 -18.45 -18.63
C ALA A 31 -4.97 -17.73 -18.87
N LEU A 32 -4.99 -16.40 -18.84
CA LEU A 32 -3.77 -15.63 -18.70
C LEU A 32 -3.03 -16.24 -17.51
N PRO A 33 -1.72 -16.53 -17.62
CA PRO A 33 -1.01 -17.05 -16.48
C PRO A 33 -1.10 -15.99 -15.39
N VAL A 34 -1.97 -16.22 -14.40
CA VAL A 34 -1.92 -15.51 -13.13
C VAL A 34 -0.55 -15.89 -12.62
N ARG A 35 0.40 -14.97 -12.67
CA ARG A 35 1.57 -15.07 -11.81
C ARG A 35 1.02 -14.93 -10.40
N LEU A 36 0.59 -16.05 -9.84
CA LEU A 36 0.46 -16.21 -8.41
C LEU A 36 1.91 -16.10 -7.92
N SER A 37 2.35 -14.88 -7.64
CA SER A 37 3.54 -14.69 -6.81
C SER A 37 3.26 -15.51 -5.56
N GLU A 38 4.08 -16.53 -5.32
CA GLU A 38 3.99 -17.34 -4.10
C GLU A 38 3.91 -16.37 -2.91
N PRO A 39 3.03 -16.60 -1.92
CA PRO A 39 2.93 -15.73 -0.76
C PRO A 39 4.30 -15.75 -0.06
N ARG A 40 5.07 -14.68 -0.28
CA ARG A 40 6.43 -14.56 0.21
C ARG A 40 6.37 -14.19 1.69
N GLY A 41 6.58 -15.20 2.54
CA GLY A 41 6.74 -15.03 3.99
C GLY A 41 5.57 -14.33 4.68
N GLN A 42 5.70 -14.15 6.00
CA GLN A 42 4.89 -13.17 6.73
C GLN A 42 5.63 -11.85 6.63
N VAL A 43 4.95 -10.79 6.18
CA VAL A 43 5.52 -9.44 6.20
C VAL A 43 5.67 -9.01 7.67
N PRO A 44 6.88 -8.70 8.17
CA PRO A 44 7.06 -8.30 9.55
C PRO A 44 6.30 -7.00 9.86
N VAL A 45 5.65 -6.98 11.02
CA VAL A 45 4.92 -5.81 11.52
C VAL A 45 5.39 -5.52 12.94
N GLU A 46 5.76 -4.28 13.21
CA GLU A 46 5.99 -3.75 14.54
C GLU A 46 4.78 -2.94 14.99
N GLU A 47 4.27 -3.32 16.16
CA GLU A 47 3.15 -2.68 16.82
C GLU A 47 3.67 -1.67 17.83
N VAL A 48 3.20 -0.42 17.72
CA VAL A 48 3.63 0.67 18.58
C VAL A 48 2.50 0.99 19.54
N TYR A 49 2.79 0.95 20.84
CA TYR A 49 1.82 1.14 21.90
C TYR A 49 2.05 2.45 22.64
N CYS A 50 0.96 3.07 23.11
CA CYS A 50 1.04 4.22 24.00
C CYS A 50 1.65 3.81 25.35
N GLU A 51 2.62 4.59 25.82
CA GLU A 51 3.33 4.33 27.08
C GLU A 51 2.45 4.47 28.33
N VAL A 52 1.29 5.14 28.22
CA VAL A 52 0.40 5.43 29.36
C VAL A 52 -0.77 4.46 29.42
N CYS A 53 -1.54 4.34 28.33
CA CYS A 53 -2.77 3.53 28.31
C CYS A 53 -2.61 2.17 27.62
N ASN A 54 -1.43 1.88 27.06
CA ASN A 54 -1.13 0.64 26.33
C ASN A 54 -2.09 0.36 25.15
N GLN A 55 -2.72 1.40 24.58
CA GLN A 55 -3.45 1.28 23.32
C GLN A 55 -2.46 1.22 22.15
N LEU A 56 -2.80 0.44 21.13
CA LEU A 56 -2.07 0.45 19.86
C LEU A 56 -2.24 1.83 19.21
N VAL A 57 -1.14 2.49 18.84
CA VAL A 57 -1.13 3.85 18.27
C VAL A 57 -0.54 3.92 16.87
N ALA A 58 0.21 2.92 16.43
CA ALA A 58 0.73 2.84 15.07
C ALA A 58 1.12 1.40 14.70
N LEU A 59 1.20 1.15 13.39
CA LEU A 59 1.81 -0.04 12.81
C LEU A 59 2.96 0.37 11.89
N VAL A 60 4.06 -0.36 11.97
CA VAL A 60 5.21 -0.22 11.06
C VAL A 60 5.43 -1.55 10.36
N VAL A 61 5.25 -1.57 9.05
CA VAL A 61 5.33 -2.77 8.22
C VAL A 61 6.67 -2.77 7.48
N PHE A 62 7.48 -3.81 7.66
CA PHE A 62 8.79 -3.93 7.01
C PHE A 62 8.65 -4.72 5.71
N ALA A 63 8.67 -4.00 4.59
CA ALA A 63 8.57 -4.54 3.25
C ALA A 63 9.98 -4.67 2.64
N ASP A 64 10.83 -5.52 3.24
CA ASP A 64 12.25 -5.67 2.86
C ASP A 64 12.46 -6.07 1.39
N GLU A 65 11.44 -6.62 0.74
CA GLU A 65 11.48 -7.00 -0.67
C GLU A 65 10.97 -5.91 -1.62
N ALA A 66 10.41 -4.82 -1.10
CA ALA A 66 9.79 -3.75 -1.87
C ALA A 66 10.77 -2.60 -2.17
N ASN A 67 11.48 -2.73 -3.29
CA ASN A 67 12.57 -1.85 -3.71
C ASN A 67 12.09 -0.55 -4.37
N ASP A 68 10.83 -0.50 -4.80
CA ASP A 68 10.24 0.65 -5.48
C ASP A 68 8.82 0.94 -4.99
N LEU A 69 8.27 2.07 -5.45
CA LEU A 69 6.92 2.49 -5.07
C LEU A 69 5.86 1.45 -5.41
N GLY A 70 5.90 0.86 -6.61
CA GLY A 70 4.89 -0.11 -7.04
C GLY A 70 4.87 -1.34 -6.14
N GLN A 71 6.05 -1.82 -5.75
CA GLN A 71 6.18 -2.95 -4.83
C GLN A 71 5.70 -2.61 -3.40
N LEU A 72 5.93 -1.37 -2.94
CA LEU A 72 5.37 -0.89 -1.66
C LEU A 72 3.85 -0.80 -1.71
N GLU A 73 3.26 -0.31 -2.80
CA GLU A 73 1.81 -0.28 -3.00
C GLU A 73 1.20 -1.69 -3.06
N ASP A 74 1.89 -2.63 -3.70
CA ASP A 74 1.46 -4.04 -3.71
C ASP A 74 1.48 -4.64 -2.30
N CYS A 75 2.51 -4.35 -1.51
CA CYS A 75 2.55 -4.72 -0.10
C CYS A 75 1.42 -4.05 0.70
N ALA A 76 1.16 -2.76 0.48
CA ALA A 76 0.08 -2.03 1.12
C ALA A 76 -1.28 -2.67 0.81
N ARG A 77 -1.51 -3.08 -0.43
CA ARG A 77 -2.73 -3.77 -0.85
C ARG A 77 -2.88 -5.13 -0.19
N MET A 78 -1.80 -5.89 -0.02
CA MET A 78 -1.83 -7.18 0.69
C MET A 78 -2.13 -7.00 2.18
N MET A 79 -1.57 -5.95 2.80
CA MET A 79 -1.72 -5.68 4.24
C MET A 79 -2.98 -4.88 4.60
N TYR A 80 -3.78 -4.45 3.59
CA TYR A 80 -4.93 -3.57 3.79
C TYR A 80 -5.89 -4.03 4.88
N MET A 81 -6.31 -5.30 4.82
CA MET A 81 -7.26 -5.83 5.81
C MET A 81 -6.71 -5.78 7.22
N HIS A 82 -5.40 -5.93 7.40
CA HIS A 82 -4.76 -5.89 8.71
C HIS A 82 -4.73 -4.47 9.27
N TYR A 83 -4.14 -3.52 8.56
CA TYR A 83 -4.02 -2.16 9.12
C TYR A 83 -5.36 -1.40 9.14
N ALA A 84 -6.28 -1.66 8.21
CA ALA A 84 -7.61 -1.05 8.23
C ALA A 84 -8.46 -1.56 9.42
N TRP A 85 -8.26 -2.82 9.85
CA TRP A 85 -8.91 -3.36 11.04
C TRP A 85 -8.46 -2.66 12.32
N HIS A 86 -7.16 -2.44 12.48
CA HIS A 86 -6.61 -1.73 13.64
C HIS A 86 -6.91 -0.23 13.61
N ASN A 87 -7.09 0.35 12.42
CA ASN A 87 -7.44 1.76 12.21
C ASN A 87 -6.48 2.74 12.92
N VAL A 88 -5.19 2.45 12.90
CA VAL A 88 -4.11 3.31 13.41
C VAL A 88 -3.18 3.74 12.28
N PRO A 89 -2.51 4.90 12.38
CA PRO A 89 -1.50 5.30 11.40
C PRO A 89 -0.53 4.17 11.06
N THR A 90 -0.32 3.94 9.76
CA THR A 90 0.48 2.81 9.28
C THR A 90 1.47 3.25 8.22
N TRP A 91 2.71 2.80 8.37
CA TRP A 91 3.79 3.02 7.43
C TRP A 91 4.34 1.71 6.90
N LEU A 92 4.71 1.69 5.62
CA LEU A 92 5.53 0.65 5.01
C LEU A 92 6.95 1.18 4.82
N ILE A 93 7.93 0.35 5.17
CA ILE A 93 9.35 0.66 5.05
C ILE A 93 9.99 -0.36 4.11
N GLY A 94 10.52 0.11 2.98
CA GLY A 94 11.29 -0.71 2.05
C GLY A 94 12.71 -1.02 2.55
N PRO A 95 13.51 -1.79 1.80
CA PRO A 95 14.87 -2.13 2.20
C PRO A 95 15.74 -0.88 2.34
N GLN A 96 16.69 -0.95 3.27
CA GLN A 96 17.68 0.10 3.45
C GLN A 96 18.67 0.16 2.28
N TYR A 97 18.97 1.37 1.82
CA TYR A 97 19.92 1.66 0.77
C TYR A 97 20.86 2.82 1.17
N CYS A 98 21.81 3.11 0.28
CA CYS A 98 23.04 3.87 0.55
C CYS A 98 24.03 3.08 1.42
N GLY A 99 25.31 3.07 1.02
CA GLY A 99 26.38 2.43 1.79
C GLY A 99 26.66 3.16 3.11
N GLY A 100 27.36 2.49 4.02
CA GLY A 100 27.74 3.06 5.33
C GLY A 100 27.07 2.36 6.52
N PRO A 101 27.29 2.89 7.73
CA PRO A 101 26.69 2.39 8.98
C PRO A 101 25.15 2.44 8.93
N ILE A 102 24.50 1.45 9.54
CA ILE A 102 23.02 1.29 9.58
C ILE A 102 22.28 2.60 9.93
N PRO A 103 22.69 3.40 10.94
CA PRO A 103 21.97 4.62 11.31
C PRO A 103 21.93 5.69 10.20
N GLN A 104 22.87 5.64 9.26
CA GLN A 104 23.00 6.63 8.17
C GLN A 104 22.27 6.17 6.90
N ARG A 105 21.85 4.90 6.83
CA ARG A 105 21.18 4.35 5.66
C ARG A 105 19.78 4.93 5.54
N ARG A 106 19.33 5.08 4.30
CA ARG A 106 17.99 5.56 3.98
C ARG A 106 17.10 4.38 3.63
N ALA A 107 15.80 4.52 3.86
CA ALA A 107 14.79 3.61 3.38
C ALA A 107 13.67 4.40 2.71
N ASN A 108 12.96 3.75 1.80
CA ASN A 108 11.71 4.29 1.26
C ASN A 108 10.62 4.06 2.30
N VAL A 109 9.93 5.13 2.69
CA VAL A 109 8.86 5.11 3.69
C VAL A 109 7.59 5.64 3.04
N LEU A 110 6.51 4.88 3.14
CA LEU A 110 5.21 5.22 2.59
C LEU A 110 4.16 5.14 3.68
N GLN A 111 3.49 6.26 3.99
CA GLN A 111 2.31 6.22 4.83
C GLN A 111 1.11 5.73 4.00
N VAL A 112 0.42 4.70 4.48
CA VAL A 112 -0.70 4.07 3.75
C VAL A 112 -2.04 4.21 4.47
N TRP A 113 -2.03 4.58 5.75
CA TRP A 113 -3.22 4.79 6.56
C TRP A 113 -3.01 5.92 7.59
N PRO A 114 -4.04 6.71 7.96
CA PRO A 114 -5.41 6.73 7.43
C PRO A 114 -5.53 7.45 6.08
N GLN A 115 -4.53 8.23 5.72
CA GLN A 115 -4.41 8.85 4.41
C GLN A 115 -3.13 8.34 3.77
N HIS A 116 -3.22 8.06 2.48
CA HIS A 116 -2.07 7.72 1.67
C HIS A 116 -1.19 8.96 1.49
N GLY A 117 0.07 8.85 1.89
CA GLY A 117 1.05 9.94 1.89
C GLY A 117 2.03 9.85 0.72
N PRO A 118 2.89 10.87 0.54
CA PRO A 118 3.96 10.81 -0.45
C PRO A 118 4.98 9.73 -0.07
N LEU A 119 5.69 9.21 -1.07
CA LEU A 119 6.88 8.39 -0.84
C LEU A 119 8.02 9.28 -0.33
N GLU A 120 8.52 8.97 0.86
CA GLU A 120 9.66 9.67 1.45
C GLU A 120 10.89 8.77 1.47
N SER A 121 12.07 9.35 1.26
CA SER A 121 13.35 8.69 1.53
C SER A 121 13.82 9.20 2.89
N LEU A 122 13.91 8.36 3.92
CA LEU A 122 14.21 8.79 5.30
C LEU A 122 15.28 7.91 5.95
N ARG A 123 16.08 8.51 6.84
CA ARG A 123 16.92 7.80 7.81
C ARG A 123 16.11 7.46 9.08
N PRO A 124 16.58 6.51 9.90
CA PRO A 124 15.97 6.23 11.21
C PRO A 124 15.82 7.48 12.09
N GLU A 125 16.82 8.38 12.11
CA GLU A 125 16.77 9.64 12.86
C GLU A 125 15.68 10.62 12.39
N GLU A 126 15.24 10.49 11.13
CA GLU A 126 14.18 11.34 10.54
C GLU A 126 12.78 10.71 10.74
N PHE A 127 12.71 9.38 10.84
CA PHE A 127 11.46 8.63 10.96
C PHE A 127 11.06 8.31 12.39
N ASN A 128 11.97 7.79 13.22
CA ASN A 128 11.68 7.31 14.58
C ASN A 128 11.00 8.36 15.46
N PRO A 129 11.41 9.65 15.45
CA PRO A 129 10.73 10.68 16.25
C PRO A 129 9.23 10.82 15.93
N ARG A 130 8.81 10.49 14.69
CA ARG A 130 7.39 10.53 14.29
C ARG A 130 6.59 9.46 15.01
N ILE A 131 7.17 8.26 15.15
CA ILE A 131 6.54 7.12 15.82
C ILE A 131 6.58 7.28 17.34
N GLU A 132 7.72 7.70 17.88
CA GLU A 132 7.88 7.98 19.32
C GLU A 132 6.91 9.08 19.79
N ALA A 133 6.66 10.10 18.96
CA ALA A 133 5.65 11.12 19.26
C ALA A 133 4.25 10.51 19.43
N LEU A 134 3.86 9.53 18.61
CA LEU A 134 2.55 8.86 18.75
C LEU A 134 2.45 8.09 20.06
N ALA A 135 3.50 7.36 20.44
CA ALA A 135 3.53 6.61 21.70
C ALA A 135 3.45 7.54 22.93
N THR A 136 4.18 8.66 22.88
CA THR A 136 4.37 9.56 24.03
C THR A 136 3.36 10.69 24.14
N GLN A 137 2.63 11.03 23.08
CA GLN A 137 1.66 12.14 23.05
C GLN A 137 0.20 11.68 23.02
N HIS A 138 -0.07 10.39 22.81
CA HIS A 138 -1.44 9.87 22.67
C HIS A 138 -2.38 10.22 23.84
N CYS A 139 -1.88 10.24 25.08
CA CYS A 139 -2.68 10.57 26.27
C CYS A 139 -2.46 12.00 26.82
N LYS A 140 -1.72 12.85 26.11
CA LYS A 140 -1.44 14.23 26.56
C LYS A 140 -2.51 15.22 26.13
#